data_AF-A0A7C3VI81-F1
#
_entry.id   AF-A0A7C3VI81-F1
#
_cell.length_a   1.000
_cell.length_b   1.000
_cell.length_c   1.000
_cell.angle_alpha   90.00
_cell.angle_beta   90.00
_cell.angle_gamma   90.00
#
_symmetry.space_group_name_H-M   'P 1'
#
loop_
_entity.id
_entity.type
_entity.pdbx_description
1 polymer ?
#
loop_
_entity_poly.entity_id
_entity_poly.type
_entity_poly.pdbx_seq_one_letter_code
_entity_poly.pdbx_strand_id
1 'polypeptide(L)'
;MQSIHLKTTVGTDGVLRVQLPPEYQDRELEAIVILELLPKSELETPPKASGWQPGFFEEVVGGWVGEPLVREDQGDYEVRETLF
;
A
#
# COMPACT_ATOMS: atom_id res chain seq x y z
N MET A 1 26.13 -12.39 -21.15
CA MET A 1 25.00 -12.78 -20.26
C MET A 1 24.32 -11.51 -19.78
N GLN A 2 23.06 -11.29 -20.14
CA GLN A 2 22.23 -10.23 -19.55
C GLN A 2 21.35 -10.85 -18.48
N SER A 3 21.32 -10.27 -17.27
CA SER A 3 20.47 -10.74 -16.18
C SER A 3 19.19 -9.92 -16.11
N ILE A 4 18.03 -10.59 -16.11
CA ILE A 4 16.72 -9.97 -15.95
C ILE A 4 16.21 -10.34 -14.56
N HIS A 5 16.09 -9.36 -13.66
CA HIS A 5 15.47 -9.55 -12.36
C HIS A 5 13.95 -9.41 -12.48
N LEU A 6 13.22 -10.50 -12.27
CA LEU A 6 11.75 -10.54 -12.33
C LEU A 6 11.20 -10.95 -10.96
N LYS A 7 10.30 -10.12 -10.40
CA LYS A 7 9.46 -10.52 -9.26
C LYS A 7 8.10 -10.96 -9.80
N THR A 8 7.80 -12.24 -9.68
CA THR A 8 6.55 -12.82 -10.16
C THR A 8 6.04 -13.87 -9.16
N THR A 9 4.79 -14.27 -9.32
CA THR A 9 4.17 -15.31 -8.49
C THR A 9 3.85 -16.51 -9.35
N VAL A 10 3.90 -17.70 -8.76
CA VAL A 10 3.46 -18.93 -9.41
C VAL A 10 1.93 -18.91 -9.45
N GLY A 11 1.36 -19.18 -10.62
CA GLY A 11 -0.09 -19.24 -10.79
C GLY A 11 -0.72 -20.36 -9.97
N THR A 12 -2.04 -20.34 -9.85
CA THR A 12 -2.81 -21.44 -9.22
C THR A 12 -2.66 -22.78 -9.97
N ASP A 13 -2.19 -22.73 -11.23
CA ASP A 13 -1.83 -23.86 -12.07
C ASP A 13 -0.42 -24.42 -11.77
N GLY A 14 0.34 -23.80 -10.88
CA GLY A 14 1.71 -24.21 -10.56
C GLY A 14 2.75 -23.77 -11.61
N VAL A 15 2.36 -22.92 -12.58
CA VAL A 15 3.23 -22.51 -13.69
C VAL A 15 3.80 -21.12 -13.46
N LEU A 16 5.12 -20.98 -13.60
CA LEU A 16 5.83 -19.70 -13.63
C LEU A 16 5.79 -19.14 -15.06
N ARG A 17 5.15 -17.98 -15.25
CA ARG A 17 5.06 -17.29 -16.55
C ARG A 17 6.05 -16.14 -16.60
N VAL A 18 6.96 -16.16 -17.58
CA VAL A 18 7.93 -15.08 -17.85
C VAL A 18 7.56 -14.45 -19.18
N GLN A 19 7.26 -13.14 -19.17
CA GLN A 19 6.99 -12.38 -20.39
C GLN A 19 8.27 -11.64 -20.79
N LEU A 20 8.75 -11.90 -22.00
CA LEU A 20 9.92 -11.24 -22.55
C LEU A 20 9.52 -9.99 -23.36
N PRO A 21 10.32 -8.92 -23.35
CA PRO A 21 10.11 -7.77 -24.22
C PRO A 21 10.08 -8.16 -25.71
N PRO A 22 9.41 -7.38 -26.58
CA PRO A 22 9.31 -7.66 -28.02
C PRO A 22 10.67 -7.74 -28.73
N GLU A 23 11.71 -7.13 -28.16
CA GLU A 23 13.09 -7.14 -28.68
C GLU A 23 13.69 -8.54 -28.82
N TYR A 24 13.12 -9.52 -28.10
CA TYR A 24 13.54 -10.92 -28.11
C TYR A 24 12.64 -11.82 -28.96
N GLN A 25 11.67 -11.26 -29.69
CA GLN A 25 10.77 -12.02 -30.55
C GLN A 25 11.53 -12.78 -31.64
N ASP A 26 11.15 -14.04 -31.87
CA ASP A 26 11.73 -14.95 -32.87
C ASP A 26 13.25 -15.17 -32.73
N ARG A 27 13.79 -15.06 -31.51
CA ARG A 27 15.20 -15.33 -31.20
C ARG A 27 15.36 -16.60 -30.36
N GLU A 28 16.40 -17.37 -30.65
CA GLU A 28 16.84 -18.46 -29.78
C GLU A 28 17.54 -17.89 -28.53
N LEU A 29 17.12 -18.34 -27.37
CA LEU A 29 17.62 -17.89 -26.07
C LEU A 29 17.94 -19.09 -25.19
N GLU A 30 19.12 -19.09 -24.58
CA GLU A 30 19.46 -19.95 -23.46
C GLU A 30 19.15 -19.22 -22.16
N ALA A 31 18.30 -19.81 -21.32
CA ALA A 31 17.83 -19.20 -20.07
C ALA A 31 18.18 -20.07 -18.86
N ILE A 32 18.62 -19.42 -17.79
CA ILE A 32 18.87 -20.06 -16.49
C ILE A 32 17.88 -19.46 -15.50
N VAL A 33 17.10 -20.33 -14.83
CA VAL A 33 16.16 -19.94 -13.78
C VAL A 33 16.73 -20.32 -12.44
N ILE A 34 16.91 -19.33 -11.56
CA ILE A 34 17.34 -19.54 -10.18
C ILE A 34 16.12 -19.29 -9.29
N LEU A 35 15.70 -20.32 -8.54
CA LEU A 35 14.57 -20.25 -7.63
C LEU A 35 15.08 -19.99 -6.22
N GLU A 36 14.78 -18.81 -5.68
CA GLU A 36 14.90 -18.52 -4.27
C GLU A 36 13.49 -18.48 -3.68
N LEU A 37 13.18 -19.42 -2.79
CA LEU A 37 11.90 -19.41 -2.07
C LEU A 37 11.93 -18.23 -1.10
N LEU A 38 11.26 -17.16 -1.47
CA LEU A 38 10.96 -16.11 -0.51
C LEU A 38 9.96 -16.68 0.50
N PRO A 39 10.17 -16.47 1.81
CA PRO A 39 9.13 -16.75 2.79
C PRO A 39 7.87 -16.06 2.31
N LYS A 40 6.72 -16.75 2.45
CA LYS A 40 5.40 -16.21 2.11
C LYS A 40 5.30 -14.87 2.86
N SER A 41 5.59 -13.78 2.15
CA SER A 41 5.49 -12.45 2.71
C SER A 41 4.06 -12.36 3.21
N GLU A 42 3.92 -11.85 4.43
CA GLU A 42 2.69 -11.52 5.15
C GLU A 42 1.77 -10.57 4.33
N LEU A 43 1.49 -10.90 3.07
CA LEU A 43 0.62 -10.21 2.12
C LEU A 43 -0.86 -10.37 2.49
N GLU A 44 -1.16 -11.05 3.59
CA GLU A 44 -2.49 -11.13 4.21
C GLU A 44 -2.49 -10.65 5.67
N THR A 45 -1.47 -9.90 6.08
CA THR A 45 -1.66 -8.99 7.21
C THR A 45 -1.78 -7.60 6.61
N PRO A 46 -2.90 -6.87 6.78
CA PRO A 46 -2.84 -5.41 6.63
C PRO A 46 -1.61 -4.95 7.42
N PRO A 47 -0.84 -3.95 6.95
CA PRO A 47 0.38 -3.53 7.61
C PRO A 47 0.04 -3.43 9.08
N LYS A 48 0.59 -4.35 9.90
CA LYS A 48 0.26 -4.47 11.33
C LYS A 48 0.34 -3.04 11.82
N ALA A 49 -0.83 -2.46 12.10
CA ALA A 49 -0.97 -1.01 12.19
C ALA A 49 0.10 -0.57 13.16
N SER A 50 1.07 0.17 12.62
CA SER A 50 2.24 0.70 13.30
C SER A 50 1.97 0.92 14.79
N GLY A 51 2.36 -0.01 15.66
CA GLY A 51 2.33 0.13 17.12
C GLY A 51 0.97 0.27 17.83
N TRP A 52 -0.16 0.33 17.14
CA TRP A 52 -1.45 0.60 17.79
C TRP A 52 -2.18 -0.67 18.23
N GLN A 53 -2.78 -0.60 19.41
CA GLN A 53 -3.57 -1.70 19.96
C GLN A 53 -4.89 -1.86 19.18
N PRO A 54 -5.45 -3.07 19.05
CA PRO A 54 -6.78 -3.24 18.48
C PRO A 54 -7.79 -2.34 19.20
N GLY A 55 -8.61 -1.60 18.46
CA GLY A 55 -9.57 -0.66 19.05
C GLY A 55 -9.00 0.72 19.36
N PHE A 56 -7.72 1.03 19.07
CA PHE A 56 -7.13 2.33 19.43
C PHE A 56 -7.84 3.53 18.78
N PHE A 57 -8.35 3.37 17.56
CA PHE A 57 -9.06 4.45 16.84
C PHE A 57 -10.57 4.42 17.12
N GLU A 58 -11.10 3.26 17.50
CA GLU A 58 -12.50 3.02 17.82
C GLU A 58 -12.83 3.40 19.28
N GLU A 59 -11.90 3.14 20.19
CA GLU A 59 -11.92 3.45 21.62
C GLU A 59 -10.83 4.48 21.93
N VAL A 60 -11.14 5.76 21.71
CA VAL A 60 -10.21 6.84 22.04
C VAL A 60 -10.06 6.90 23.56
N VAL A 61 -8.93 6.41 24.10
CA VAL A 61 -8.57 6.65 25.50
C VAL A 61 -8.45 8.17 25.71
N GLY A 62 -9.36 8.74 26.48
CA GLY A 62 -9.48 10.20 26.65
C GLY A 62 -10.47 10.88 25.71
N GLY A 63 -11.28 10.11 24.97
CA GLY A 63 -12.44 10.62 24.23
C GLY A 63 -13.42 11.29 25.18
N TRP A 64 -14.05 12.37 24.73
CA TRP A 64 -15.01 13.12 25.52
C TRP A 64 -16.25 12.28 25.81
N VAL A 65 -16.52 12.01 27.09
CA VAL A 65 -17.66 11.20 27.58
C VAL A 65 -18.86 12.09 27.95
N GLY A 66 -18.74 13.42 27.79
CA GLY A 66 -19.79 14.38 28.12
C GLY A 66 -20.82 14.54 27.00
N GLU A 67 -21.52 15.67 27.01
CA GLU A 67 -22.52 16.01 25.98
C GLU A 67 -21.89 16.09 24.58
N PRO A 68 -22.65 15.83 23.50
CA PRO A 68 -22.14 15.96 22.13
C PRO A 68 -21.47 17.32 21.92
N LEU A 69 -20.24 17.31 21.38
CA LEU A 69 -19.56 18.55 21.01
C LEU A 69 -20.34 19.21 19.87
N VAL A 70 -21.10 20.25 20.20
CA VAL A 70 -21.81 21.08 19.22
C VAL A 70 -20.88 22.23 18.84
N ARG A 71 -20.69 22.42 17.54
CA ARG A 71 -20.03 23.62 17.03
C ARG A 71 -21.05 24.75 17.03
N GLU A 72 -20.82 25.76 17.86
CA GLU A 72 -21.60 26.99 17.86
C GLU A 72 -21.46 27.74 16.52
N ASP A 73 -22.38 28.67 16.28
CA ASP A 73 -22.34 29.52 15.09
C ASP A 73 -21.00 30.29 15.01
N GLN A 74 -20.43 30.37 13.81
CA GLN A 74 -19.09 30.95 13.62
C GLN A 74 -19.09 32.48 13.73
N GLY A 75 -20.27 33.12 13.80
CA GLY A 75 -20.42 34.56 13.78
C GLY A 75 -20.05 35.16 12.43
N ASP A 76 -20.05 36.49 12.38
CA ASP A 76 -19.71 37.24 11.18
C ASP A 76 -18.19 37.28 10.95
N TYR A 77 -17.80 37.36 9.67
CA TYR A 77 -16.41 37.57 9.29
C TYR A 77 -15.90 38.94 9.75
N GLU A 78 -14.61 39.01 10.04
CA GLU A 78 -13.92 40.28 10.27
C GLU A 78 -13.99 41.17 9.01
N VAL A 79 -14.39 42.43 9.19
CA VAL A 79 -14.34 43.42 8.12
C VAL A 79 -12.89 43.89 7.96
N ARG A 80 -12.29 43.57 6.82
CA ARG A 80 -10.95 44.04 6.46
C ARG A 80 -11.01 45.34 5.66
N GLU A 81 -9.96 46.13 5.76
CA GLU A 81 -9.80 47.34 4.95
C GLU A 81 -9.60 47.01 3.47
N THR A 82 -10.14 47.85 2.60
CA THR A 82 -9.93 47.74 1.15
C THR A 82 -8.50 48.13 0.82
N LEU A 83 -7.77 47.24 0.16
CA LEU A 83 -6.44 47.56 -0.37
C LEU A 83 -6.61 48.47 -1.60
N PHE A 84 -5.90 49.60 -1.60
CA PHE A 84 -5.88 50.61 -2.67
C PHE A 84 -4.71 50.36 -3.63
#